data_AF-A0A7Y5L7Z2-F1
#
_entry.id   AF-A0A7Y5L7Z2-F1
#
_cell.length_a   1.000
_cell.length_b   1.000
_cell.length_c   1.000
_cell.angle_alpha   90.00
_cell.angle_beta   90.00
_cell.angle_gamma   90.00
#
_symmetry.space_group_name_H-M   'P 1'
#
loop_
_entity.id
_entity.type
_entity.pdbx_description
1 polymer ?
#
loop_
_entity_poly.entity_id
_entity_poly.type
_entity_poly.pdbx_seq_one_letter_code
_entity_poly.pdbx_strand_id
1 'polypeptide(L)'
;MYWIALFHPFYALLEYTINKQYISQTLCENRNTPQLHCEGKCYLAKRVVQAVEVQSEKSKPAHARHNLEETLYLCQLHAVKLYLQEAIKLTLEAKHTRLLSAFHTDIFHPPRHRRILL
;
A
#
# COMPACT_ATOMS: atom_id res chain seq x y z
N MET A 1 3.84 -16.78 13.14
CA MET A 1 3.88 -17.32 11.76
C MET A 1 2.89 -16.57 10.86
N TYR A 2 3.09 -15.26 10.64
CA TYR A 2 2.18 -14.42 9.82
C TYR A 2 2.81 -13.95 8.49
N TRP A 3 4.10 -14.21 8.30
CA TRP A 3 4.87 -13.73 7.14
C TRP A 3 4.52 -14.55 5.88
N ILE A 4 4.37 -15.87 6.01
CA ILE A 4 4.05 -16.79 4.90
C ILE A 4 2.75 -16.38 4.17
N ALA A 5 1.74 -15.90 4.91
CA ALA A 5 0.47 -15.45 4.34
C ALA A 5 0.59 -14.17 3.48
N LEU A 6 1.59 -13.33 3.74
CA LEU A 6 1.83 -12.09 2.99
C LEU A 6 2.74 -12.31 1.77
N PHE A 7 3.72 -13.22 1.85
CA PHE A 7 4.65 -13.46 0.74
C PHE A 7 4.10 -14.38 -0.36
N HIS A 8 3.19 -15.28 -0.03
CA HIS A 8 2.66 -16.25 -0.99
C HIS A 8 1.89 -15.62 -2.18
N PRO A 9 0.98 -14.63 -1.99
CA PRO A 9 0.35 -13.95 -3.12
C PRO A 9 1.35 -13.07 -3.91
N PHE A 10 2.37 -12.54 -3.25
CA PHE A 10 3.43 -11.75 -3.90
C PHE A 10 4.27 -12.61 -4.85
N TYR A 11 4.61 -13.83 -4.45
CA TYR A 11 5.34 -14.77 -5.30
C TYR A 11 4.59 -15.12 -6.59
N ALA A 12 3.28 -15.41 -6.49
CA ALA A 12 2.45 -15.69 -7.66
C ALA A 12 2.37 -14.50 -8.63
N LEU A 13 2.33 -13.28 -8.11
CA LEU A 13 2.35 -12.05 -8.91
C LEU A 13 3.71 -11.82 -9.59
N LEU A 14 4.81 -12.12 -8.90
CA LEU A 14 6.17 -12.04 -9.46
C LEU A 14 6.35 -13.01 -10.62
N GLU A 15 6.00 -14.29 -10.41
CA GLU A 15 6.09 -15.33 -11.44
C GLU A 15 5.27 -14.93 -12.68
N TYR A 16 4.07 -14.40 -12.47
CA TYR A 16 3.23 -13.89 -13.54
C TYR A 16 3.86 -12.72 -14.29
N THR A 17 4.45 -11.76 -13.57
CA THR A 17 5.04 -10.57 -14.19
C THR A 17 6.28 -10.92 -15.01
N ILE A 18 7.16 -11.76 -14.47
CA ILE A 18 8.39 -12.19 -15.15
C ILE A 18 8.07 -13.02 -16.40
N ASN A 19 7.11 -13.93 -16.30
CA ASN A 19 6.78 -14.86 -17.38
C ASN A 19 5.50 -14.49 -18.15
N LYS A 20 5.07 -13.22 -18.11
CA LYS A 20 3.76 -12.79 -18.67
C LYS A 20 3.58 -13.20 -20.13
N GLN A 21 4.62 -13.08 -20.95
CA GLN A 21 4.58 -13.46 -22.37
C GLN A 21 4.34 -14.96 -22.55
N TYR A 22 5.13 -15.81 -21.89
CA TYR A 22 4.94 -17.26 -21.92
C TYR A 22 3.56 -17.67 -21.38
N ILE A 23 3.13 -17.09 -20.27
CA ILE A 23 1.84 -17.40 -19.64
C ILE A 23 0.69 -17.01 -20.59
N SER A 24 0.72 -15.82 -21.17
CA SER A 24 -0.33 -15.35 -22.07
C SER A 24 -0.44 -16.16 -23.37
N GLN A 25 0.68 -16.66 -23.90
CA GLN A 25 0.72 -17.41 -25.16
C GLN A 25 0.46 -18.91 -24.97
N THR A 26 0.98 -19.50 -23.89
CA THR A 26 1.00 -20.95 -23.71
C THR A 26 0.00 -21.45 -22.67
N LEU A 27 -0.14 -20.74 -21.53
CA LEU A 27 -0.91 -21.22 -20.37
C LEU A 27 -2.31 -20.56 -20.24
N CYS A 28 -2.55 -19.47 -20.97
CA CYS A 28 -3.83 -18.78 -20.96
C CYS A 28 -4.90 -19.57 -21.74
N GLU A 29 -5.98 -19.93 -21.08
CA GLU A 29 -7.13 -20.63 -21.68
C GLU A 29 -7.88 -19.73 -22.67
N ASN A 30 -7.92 -18.42 -22.39
CA ASN A 30 -8.60 -17.41 -23.21
C ASN A 30 -7.69 -16.79 -24.27
N ARG A 31 -6.56 -17.43 -24.63
CA ARG A 31 -5.61 -16.90 -25.63
C ARG A 31 -6.22 -16.75 -27.03
N ASN A 32 -7.23 -17.56 -27.36
CA ASN A 32 -7.90 -17.54 -28.66
C ASN A 32 -9.06 -16.52 -28.73
N THR A 33 -9.36 -15.86 -27.61
CA THR A 33 -10.45 -14.88 -27.47
C THR A 33 -9.87 -13.50 -27.15
N PRO A 34 -9.27 -12.81 -28.14
CA PRO A 34 -8.57 -11.55 -27.91
C PRO A 34 -9.48 -10.43 -27.40
N GLN A 35 -10.79 -10.50 -27.72
CA GLN A 35 -11.80 -9.54 -27.25
C GLN A 35 -11.85 -9.43 -25.70
N LEU A 36 -11.51 -10.51 -24.99
CA LEU A 36 -11.54 -10.56 -23.53
C LEU A 36 -10.34 -9.88 -22.85
N HIS A 37 -9.29 -9.49 -23.60
CA HIS A 37 -8.08 -8.86 -23.06
C HIS A 37 -7.53 -9.58 -21.80
N CYS A 38 -7.57 -10.93 -21.84
CA CYS A 38 -7.26 -11.76 -20.69
C CYS A 38 -5.77 -11.74 -20.34
N GLU A 39 -4.88 -11.78 -21.34
CA GLU A 39 -3.42 -11.65 -21.15
C GLU A 39 -2.80 -12.61 -20.11
N GLY A 40 -3.40 -13.78 -19.88
CA GLY A 40 -2.94 -14.73 -18.86
C GLY A 40 -3.44 -14.44 -17.43
N LYS A 41 -4.31 -13.44 -17.23
CA LYS A 41 -4.94 -13.14 -15.91
C LYS A 41 -5.74 -14.34 -15.37
N CYS A 42 -6.30 -15.19 -16.23
CA CYS A 42 -6.98 -16.42 -15.82
C CYS A 42 -6.04 -17.41 -15.11
N TYR A 43 -4.80 -17.52 -15.57
CA TYR A 43 -3.78 -18.37 -14.94
C TYR A 43 -3.36 -17.80 -13.58
N LEU A 44 -3.12 -16.48 -13.50
CA LEU A 44 -2.78 -15.81 -12.24
C LEU A 44 -3.88 -16.02 -11.18
N ALA A 45 -5.15 -15.84 -11.57
CA ALA A 45 -6.28 -16.05 -10.66
C ALA A 45 -6.31 -17.49 -10.09
N LYS A 46 -6.09 -18.50 -10.94
CA LYS A 46 -6.02 -19.91 -10.48
C LYS A 46 -4.87 -20.14 -9.49
N ARG A 47 -3.69 -19.59 -9.77
CA ARG A 47 -2.51 -19.70 -8.88
C ARG A 47 -2.74 -19.04 -7.52
N VAL A 48 -3.41 -17.88 -7.50
CA VAL A 48 -3.76 -17.17 -6.26
C VAL A 48 -4.79 -17.95 -5.45
N VAL A 49 -5.81 -18.55 -6.08
CA VAL A 49 -6.80 -19.37 -5.38
C VAL A 49 -6.15 -20.62 -4.79
N GLN A 50 -5.33 -21.33 -5.56
CA GLN A 50 -4.59 -22.51 -5.08
C GLN A 50 -3.68 -22.17 -3.88
N ALA A 51 -3.01 -21.02 -3.91
CA ALA A 51 -2.17 -20.55 -2.81
C ALA A 51 -2.96 -20.36 -1.50
N VAL A 52 -4.23 -19.94 -1.59
CA VAL A 52 -5.11 -19.73 -0.44
C VAL A 52 -5.72 -21.07 0.03
N GLU A 53 -6.10 -21.94 -0.90
CA GLU A 53 -6.69 -23.25 -0.59
C GLU A 53 -5.69 -24.21 0.07
N VAL A 54 -4.43 -24.22 -0.35
CA VAL A 54 -3.36 -25.03 0.26
C VAL A 54 -3.13 -24.67 1.74
N GLN A 55 -3.48 -23.45 2.18
CA GLN A 55 -3.45 -23.07 3.60
C GLN A 55 -4.71 -23.55 4.37
N SER A 56 -5.81 -23.79 3.66
CA SER A 56 -7.10 -24.17 4.25
C SER A 56 -7.29 -25.69 4.45
N GLU A 57 -6.46 -26.54 3.84
CA GLU A 57 -6.52 -28.00 4.07
C GLU A 57 -6.13 -28.41 5.50
N LYS A 58 -5.58 -27.50 6.32
CA LYS A 58 -5.38 -27.74 7.76
C LYS A 58 -6.51 -27.23 8.67
N SER A 59 -7.56 -26.62 8.12
CA SER A 59 -8.73 -26.23 8.91
C SER A 59 -9.89 -25.85 8.01
N LYS A 60 -10.81 -26.81 7.77
CA LYS A 60 -12.22 -26.46 7.50
C LYS A 60 -12.79 -25.85 8.79
N PRO A 61 -13.57 -24.77 8.69
CA PRO A 61 -14.96 -24.95 8.35
C PRO A 61 -15.43 -24.14 7.14
N ALA A 62 -16.44 -24.71 6.49
CA ALA A 62 -17.31 -24.03 5.54
C ALA A 62 -17.99 -22.80 6.21
N HIS A 63 -18.36 -21.84 5.38
CA HIS A 63 -19.01 -20.55 5.72
C HIS A 63 -18.09 -19.38 6.05
N ALA A 64 -17.36 -18.91 5.04
CA ALA A 64 -17.07 -17.49 4.93
C ALA A 64 -17.10 -17.10 3.44
N ARG A 65 -18.31 -17.06 2.85
CA ARG A 65 -18.55 -16.22 1.67
C ARG A 65 -18.53 -14.77 2.16
N HIS A 66 -17.34 -14.26 2.46
CA HIS A 66 -17.14 -12.83 2.65
C HIS A 66 -17.17 -12.18 1.26
N ASN A 67 -18.04 -11.19 1.08
CA ASN A 67 -18.15 -10.47 -0.18
C ASN A 67 -16.80 -9.79 -0.46
N LEU A 68 -16.12 -10.21 -1.53
CA LEU A 68 -14.80 -9.72 -1.93
C LEU A 68 -14.82 -8.19 -2.15
N GLU A 69 -15.96 -7.67 -2.62
CA GLU A 69 -16.22 -6.25 -2.84
C GLU A 69 -16.24 -5.44 -1.53
N GLU A 70 -16.88 -5.97 -0.49
CA GLU A 70 -16.94 -5.34 0.84
C GLU A 70 -15.56 -5.35 1.52
N THR A 71 -14.80 -6.44 1.33
CA THR A 71 -13.43 -6.56 1.83
C THR A 71 -12.49 -5.58 1.14
N LEU A 72 -12.64 -5.39 -0.17
CA LEU A 72 -11.89 -4.38 -0.93
C LEU A 72 -12.21 -2.96 -0.46
N TYR A 73 -13.49 -2.66 -0.25
CA TYR A 73 -13.94 -1.35 0.22
C TYR A 73 -13.39 -1.01 1.61
N LEU A 74 -13.43 -1.98 2.54
CA LEU A 74 -12.84 -1.82 3.86
C LEU A 74 -11.32 -1.62 3.79
N CYS A 75 -10.62 -2.34 2.92
CA CYS A 75 -9.18 -2.14 2.70
C CYS A 75 -8.86 -0.74 2.15
N GLN A 76 -9.65 -0.26 1.19
CA GLN A 76 -9.48 1.09 0.62
C GLN A 76 -9.71 2.17 1.68
N LEU A 77 -10.78 2.06 2.47
CA LEU A 77 -11.06 2.99 3.58
C LEU A 77 -9.92 3.00 4.60
N HIS A 78 -9.37 1.83 4.93
CA HIS A 78 -8.29 1.73 5.91
C HIS A 78 -6.99 2.34 5.39
N ALA A 79 -6.67 2.13 4.09
CA ALA A 79 -5.51 2.74 3.45
C ALA A 79 -5.61 4.27 3.40
N VAL A 80 -6.79 4.82 3.05
CA VAL A 80 -7.05 6.27 3.07
C VAL A 80 -6.90 6.83 4.49
N LYS A 81 -7.44 6.14 5.50
CA LYS A 81 -7.31 6.56 6.90
C LYS A 81 -5.84 6.60 7.35
N LEU A 82 -5.05 5.58 7.03
CA LEU A 82 -3.62 5.55 7.37
C LEU A 82 -2.85 6.67 6.67
N TYR A 83 -3.13 6.92 5.39
CA TYR A 83 -2.52 8.02 4.64
C TYR A 83 -2.86 9.39 5.23
N LEU A 84 -4.13 9.64 5.56
CA LEU A 84 -4.56 10.90 6.18
C LEU A 84 -3.89 11.10 7.55
N GLN A 85 -3.81 10.06 8.36
CA GLN A 85 -3.19 10.13 9.68
C GLN A 85 -1.70 10.49 9.58
N GLU A 86 -0.98 9.92 8.61
CA GLU A 86 0.44 10.21 8.41
C GLU A 86 0.66 11.61 7.83
N ALA A 87 -0.18 12.05 6.88
CA ALA A 87 -0.14 13.40 6.33
C ALA A 87 -0.41 14.49 7.39
N ILE A 88 -1.33 14.23 8.33
CA ILE A 88 -1.63 15.14 9.45
C ILE A 88 -0.42 15.25 10.39
N LYS A 89 0.26 14.15 10.71
CA LYS A 89 1.48 14.18 11.53
C LYS A 89 2.59 14.98 10.86
N LEU A 90 2.86 14.72 9.58
CA LEU A 90 3.87 15.41 8.79
C LEU A 90 3.63 16.93 8.72
N THR A 91 2.37 17.34 8.58
CA THR A 91 2.00 18.77 8.55
C THR A 91 2.09 19.43 9.94
N LEU A 92 1.77 18.71 11.01
CA LEU A 92 1.92 19.21 12.38
C LEU A 92 3.40 19.41 12.76
N GLU A 93 4.25 18.43 12.43
CA GLU A 93 5.70 18.51 12.65
C GLU A 93 6.32 19.64 11.83
N ALA A 94 5.99 19.76 10.53
CA ALA A 94 6.48 20.84 9.69
C ALA A 94 6.07 22.24 10.20
N LYS A 95 4.86 22.38 10.78
CA LYS A 95 4.41 23.64 11.40
C LYS A 95 5.19 23.94 12.68
N HIS A 96 5.47 22.93 13.51
CA HIS A 96 6.25 23.08 14.74
C HIS A 96 7.70 23.50 14.45
N THR A 97 8.36 22.87 13.47
CA THR A 97 9.73 23.24 13.07
C THR A 97 9.79 24.66 12.49
N ARG A 98 8.79 25.07 11.69
CA ARG A 98 8.71 26.45 11.17
C ARG A 98 8.54 27.49 12.29
N LEU A 99 7.69 27.23 13.27
CA LEU A 99 7.52 28.12 14.42
C LEU A 99 8.84 28.27 15.21
N LEU A 100 9.51 27.16 15.54
CA LEU A 100 10.80 27.19 16.23
C LEU A 100 11.86 27.97 15.44
N SER A 101 11.93 27.79 14.12
CA SER A 101 12.87 28.55 13.28
C SER A 101 12.60 30.06 13.29
N ALA A 102 11.33 30.48 13.39
CA ALA A 102 10.96 31.90 13.49
C ALA A 102 11.31 32.52 14.85
N PHE A 103 11.31 31.72 15.93
CA PHE A 103 11.75 32.19 17.25
C PHE A 103 13.28 32.25 17.37
N HIS A 104 14.02 31.40 16.66
CA HIS A 104 15.50 31.40 16.70
C HIS A 104 16.15 32.52 15.88
N THR A 105 15.40 33.26 15.05
CA THR A 105 15.94 34.39 14.28
C THR A 105 15.95 35.71 15.04
N ASP A 106 15.27 35.81 16.20
CA ASP A 106 15.39 36.98 17.06
C ASP A 106 16.59 36.83 18.00
N ILE A 107 17.76 37.17 17.46
CA ILE A 107 18.96 37.44 18.25
C ILE A 107 18.60 38.59 19.21
N PHE A 108 18.54 38.29 20.51
CA PHE A 108 18.25 39.27 21.54
C PHE A 108 19.27 40.41 21.48
N HIS A 109 18.86 41.59 21.04
CA HIS A 109 19.72 42.77 21.03
C HIS A 109 19.44 43.59 22.30
N PRO A 110 20.44 43.81 23.17
CA PRO A 110 20.25 44.66 24.33
C PRO A 110 19.95 46.10 23.89
N PRO A 111 19.12 46.86 24.62
CA PRO A 111 18.75 48.21 24.26
C PRO A 111 20.00 49.10 24.15
N ARG A 112 20.20 49.73 22.98
CA ARG A 112 21.32 50.64 22.76
C ARG A 112 21.12 51.88 23.60
N HIS A 113 21.95 52.03 24.63
CA HIS A 113 21.98 53.20 25.47
C HIS A 113 22.30 54.43 24.60
N ARG A 114 21.31 55.31 24.43
CA ARG A 114 21.47 56.58 23.72
C ARG A 114 22.34 57.49 24.58
N ARG A 115 23.64 57.57 24.28
CA ARG A 115 24.53 58.52 24.94
C ARG A 115 24.11 59.93 24.49
N ILE A 116 23.44 60.66 25.38
CA ILE A 116 23.14 62.09 25.22
C ILE A 116 24.50 62.79 25.23
N LEU A 117 24.88 63.41 24.12
CA LEU A 117 26.02 64.32 24.07
C LEU A 117 25.54 65.69 24.57
N LEU A 118 26.20 66.15 25.64
CA LEU A 118 26.18 67.52 26.14
C LEU A 118 26.67 68.51 25.09
#